data_AF-A0A4Y2NSP9-F1
#
_entry.id   AF-A0A4Y2NSP9-F1
#
_cell.length_a   1.000
_cell.length_b   1.000
_cell.length_c   1.000
_cell.angle_alpha   90.00
_cell.angle_beta   90.00
_cell.angle_gamma   90.00
#
_symmetry.space_group_name_H-M   'P 1'
#
loop_
_entity.id
_entity.type
_entity.pdbx_description
1 polymer ?
#
loop_
_entity_poly.entity_id
_entity_poly.type
_entity_poly.pdbx_seq_one_letter_code
_entity_poly.pdbx_strand_id
1 'polypeptide(L)'
;MNSTFVPTLQDITVKRIALLFYKDPKISRMTECEPFEDPTTEWNDLVNEKVSKLLLPAPLQRRLLAAASSDCLWLARCYALHHKYPLICGDHCQCLERILVNSYLQTSDGLFDEEKFFEDLSQDLRIDMAFRFILALEFAYVQTTVRFMEQNLLRMDDLWKQIDQDGRKCLERDGPKEVKSY
;
A
#
# COMPACT_ATOMS: atom_id res chain seq x y z
N MET A 1 26.62 -9.55 -5.90
CA MET A 1 25.92 -10.37 -6.92
C MET A 1 24.45 -10.05 -6.81
N ASN A 2 23.89 -9.29 -7.76
CA ASN A 2 22.46 -8.97 -7.78
C ASN A 2 21.71 -10.15 -8.39
N SER A 3 21.44 -11.17 -7.57
CA SER A 3 20.53 -12.25 -7.93
C SER A 3 19.11 -11.67 -7.93
N THR A 4 18.56 -11.37 -9.11
CA THR A 4 17.12 -11.12 -9.28
C THR A 4 16.35 -12.35 -8.78
N PHE A 5 15.72 -12.21 -7.61
CA PHE A 5 14.85 -13.23 -7.05
C PHE A 5 13.69 -13.49 -8.02
N VAL A 6 13.51 -14.75 -8.39
CA VAL A 6 12.36 -15.19 -9.19
C VAL A 6 11.39 -15.89 -8.23
N PRO A 7 10.22 -15.30 -7.93
CA PRO A 7 9.26 -15.93 -7.04
C PRO A 7 8.82 -17.29 -7.54
N THR A 8 8.75 -18.24 -6.61
CA THR A 8 8.17 -19.56 -6.88
C THR A 8 6.65 -19.47 -6.99
N LEU A 9 6.04 -20.49 -7.61
CA LEU A 9 4.58 -20.63 -7.62
C LEU A 9 3.98 -20.62 -6.21
N GLN A 10 4.72 -21.17 -5.24
CA GLN A 10 4.30 -21.18 -3.84
C GLN A 10 4.26 -19.76 -3.27
N ASP A 11 5.26 -18.92 -3.57
CA ASP A 11 5.33 -17.53 -3.10
C ASP A 11 4.18 -16.70 -3.67
N ILE A 12 3.91 -16.87 -4.97
CA ILE A 12 2.78 -16.22 -5.65
C ILE A 12 1.45 -16.66 -5.02
N THR A 13 1.31 -17.95 -4.72
CA THR A 13 0.07 -18.52 -4.15
C THR A 13 -0.15 -18.04 -2.73
N VAL A 14 0.88 -18.07 -1.88
CA VAL A 14 0.83 -17.56 -0.50
C VAL A 14 0.39 -16.10 -0.48
N LYS A 15 0.99 -15.25 -1.33
CA LYS A 15 0.62 -13.84 -1.44
C LYS A 15 -0.82 -13.65 -1.90
N ARG A 16 -1.28 -14.42 -2.88
CA ARG A 16 -2.69 -14.40 -3.32
C ARG A 16 -3.65 -14.79 -2.22
N ILE A 17 -3.30 -15.76 -1.37
CA ILE A 17 -4.15 -16.16 -0.24
C ILE A 17 -4.14 -15.08 0.85
N ALA A 18 -2.99 -14.49 1.17
CA ALA A 18 -2.91 -13.35 2.09
C ALA A 18 -3.78 -12.17 1.63
N LEU A 19 -3.76 -11.86 0.32
CA LEU A 19 -4.66 -10.87 -0.28
C LEU A 19 -6.15 -11.20 -0.10
N LEU A 20 -6.52 -12.48 -0.14
CA LEU A 20 -7.90 -12.90 0.10
C LEU A 20 -8.31 -12.72 1.56
N PHE A 21 -7.37 -12.84 2.51
CA PHE A 21 -7.66 -12.53 3.91
C PHE A 21 -8.03 -11.08 4.15
N TYR A 22 -7.46 -10.13 3.38
CA TYR A 22 -7.89 -8.74 3.47
C TYR A 22 -9.35 -8.52 3.06
N LYS A 23 -9.88 -9.34 2.14
CA LYS A 23 -11.31 -9.30 1.79
C LYS A 23 -12.22 -9.81 2.91
N ASP A 24 -11.65 -10.37 3.98
CA ASP A 24 -12.41 -10.73 5.18
C ASP A 24 -12.79 -9.45 5.97
N PRO A 25 -14.09 -9.22 6.23
CA PRO A 25 -14.54 -8.00 6.91
C PRO A 25 -13.96 -7.81 8.32
N LYS A 26 -13.61 -8.88 9.03
CA LYS A 26 -13.00 -8.76 10.36
C LYS A 26 -11.56 -8.28 10.26
N ILE A 27 -10.79 -8.86 9.32
CA ILE A 27 -9.42 -8.45 9.06
C ILE A 27 -9.39 -6.99 8.59
N SER A 28 -10.21 -6.63 7.60
CA SER A 28 -10.24 -5.25 7.07
C SER A 28 -10.61 -4.19 8.11
N ARG A 29 -11.47 -4.49 9.09
CA ARG A 29 -11.82 -3.52 10.15
C ARG A 29 -10.72 -3.37 11.18
N MET A 30 -10.09 -4.48 11.54
CA MET A 30 -9.06 -4.49 12.57
C MET A 30 -7.80 -3.77 12.10
N THR A 31 -7.44 -3.94 10.82
CA THR A 31 -6.28 -3.29 10.20
C THR A 31 -6.31 -1.76 10.23
N GLU A 32 -7.47 -1.12 10.40
CA GLU A 32 -7.57 0.35 10.49
C GLU A 32 -7.08 0.90 11.83
N CYS A 33 -7.09 0.08 12.89
CA CYS A 33 -6.74 0.46 14.25
C CYS A 33 -5.45 -0.18 14.76
N GLU A 34 -4.86 -1.09 13.98
CA GLU A 34 -3.77 -1.95 14.41
C GLU A 34 -2.41 -1.24 14.31
N PRO A 35 -1.61 -1.19 15.40
CA PRO A 35 -0.25 -0.69 15.33
C PRO A 35 0.61 -1.54 14.40
N PHE A 36 1.40 -0.87 13.56
CA PHE A 36 2.14 -1.49 12.48
C PHE A 36 3.41 -2.22 12.96
N GLU A 37 4.21 -1.56 13.80
CA GLU A 37 5.51 -2.06 14.25
C GLU A 37 5.39 -3.18 15.29
N ASP A 38 4.31 -3.15 16.08
CA ASP A 38 4.05 -4.11 17.14
C ASP A 38 2.58 -4.54 17.09
N PRO A 39 2.21 -5.43 16.15
CA PRO A 39 0.85 -5.90 16.03
C PRO A 39 0.41 -6.57 17.33
N THR A 40 -0.76 -6.18 17.82
CA THR A 40 -1.37 -6.71 19.03
C THR A 40 -1.55 -8.22 18.94
N THR A 41 -1.63 -8.84 20.12
CA THR A 41 -1.98 -10.26 20.25
C THR A 41 -3.29 -10.58 19.55
N GLU A 42 -4.28 -9.67 19.58
CA GLU A 42 -5.58 -9.90 18.95
C GLU A 42 -5.45 -10.01 17.42
N TRP A 43 -4.59 -9.20 16.78
CA TRP A 43 -4.32 -9.30 15.35
C TRP A 43 -3.71 -10.65 15.00
N ASN A 44 -2.66 -11.03 15.75
CA ASN A 44 -1.98 -12.29 15.54
C ASN A 44 -2.93 -13.49 15.74
N ASP A 45 -3.79 -13.44 16.76
CA ASP A 45 -4.80 -14.48 17.01
C ASP A 45 -5.81 -14.58 15.86
N LEU A 46 -6.30 -13.45 15.34
CA LEU A 46 -7.23 -13.42 14.22
C LEU A 46 -6.59 -14.03 12.96
N VAL A 47 -5.37 -13.62 12.60
CA VAL A 47 -4.67 -14.15 11.43
C VAL A 47 -4.43 -15.65 11.60
N ASN A 48 -4.01 -16.08 12.79
CA ASN A 48 -3.74 -17.49 13.08
C ASN A 48 -5.01 -18.35 13.05
N GLU A 49 -6.15 -17.82 13.55
CA GLU A 49 -7.47 -18.44 13.42
C GLU A 49 -7.85 -18.64 11.95
N LYS A 50 -7.59 -17.65 11.08
CA LYS A 50 -7.92 -17.74 9.66
C LYS A 50 -7.02 -18.70 8.90
N VAL A 51 -5.71 -18.66 9.17
CA VAL A 51 -4.71 -19.52 8.53
C VAL A 51 -4.90 -20.98 8.93
N SER A 52 -5.17 -21.28 10.20
CA SER A 52 -5.36 -22.65 10.69
C SER A 52 -6.57 -23.37 10.07
N LYS A 53 -7.62 -22.63 9.70
CA LYS A 53 -8.81 -23.18 9.02
C LYS A 53 -8.56 -23.64 7.58
N LEU A 54 -7.42 -23.25 6.97
CA LEU A 54 -7.08 -23.66 5.61
C LEU A 54 -6.51 -25.09 5.52
N LEU A 55 -6.28 -25.75 6.66
CA LEU A 55 -5.82 -27.15 6.74
C LEU A 55 -4.58 -27.43 5.86
N LEU A 56 -3.66 -26.47 5.81
CA LEU A 56 -2.44 -26.55 5.01
C LEU A 56 -1.37 -27.40 5.72
N PRO A 57 -0.46 -28.05 4.97
CA PRO A 57 0.75 -28.61 5.54
C PRO A 57 1.53 -27.57 6.38
N ALA A 58 2.08 -27.99 7.51
CA ALA A 58 2.75 -27.09 8.47
C ALA A 58 3.81 -26.13 7.85
N PRO A 59 4.61 -26.53 6.84
CA PRO A 59 5.52 -25.60 6.17
C PRO A 59 4.79 -24.47 5.41
N LEU A 60 3.68 -24.81 4.73
CA LEU A 60 2.86 -23.84 4.00
C LEU A 60 2.09 -22.93 4.96
N GLN A 61 1.56 -23.52 6.03
CA GLN A 61 0.83 -22.78 7.06
C GLN A 61 1.72 -21.73 7.73
N ARG A 62 2.97 -22.08 8.08
CA ARG A 62 3.93 -21.13 8.67
C ARG A 62 4.28 -19.99 7.72
N ARG A 63 4.52 -20.29 6.44
CA ARG A 63 4.82 -19.26 5.42
C ARG A 63 3.63 -18.33 5.19
N LEU A 64 2.43 -18.89 5.12
CA LEU A 64 1.21 -18.09 4.99
C LEU A 64 0.93 -17.25 6.24
N LEU A 65 1.21 -17.79 7.43
CA LEU A 65 1.07 -17.03 8.67
C LEU A 65 2.02 -15.84 8.69
N ALA A 66 3.30 -16.04 8.36
CA ALA A 66 4.27 -14.95 8.27
C ALA A 66 3.82 -13.87 7.28
N ALA A 67 3.48 -14.27 6.05
CA ALA A 67 3.01 -13.33 5.03
C ALA A 67 1.69 -12.64 5.43
N ALA A 68 0.75 -13.37 6.04
CA ALA A 68 -0.52 -12.78 6.42
C ALA A 68 -0.42 -11.85 7.64
N SER A 69 0.50 -12.10 8.57
CA SER A 69 0.69 -11.26 9.75
C SER A 69 1.34 -9.92 9.40
N SER A 70 2.38 -9.90 8.54
CA SER A 70 3.04 -8.65 8.12
C SER A 70 2.34 -8.00 6.91
N ASP A 71 2.15 -8.76 5.83
CA ASP A 71 1.77 -8.18 4.55
C ASP A 71 0.32 -7.71 4.54
N CYS A 72 -0.58 -8.39 5.28
CA CYS A 72 -1.98 -7.94 5.34
C CYS A 72 -2.11 -6.58 6.01
N LEU A 73 -1.27 -6.24 7.01
CA LEU A 73 -1.29 -4.90 7.63
C LEU A 73 -0.86 -3.83 6.64
N TRP A 74 0.24 -4.07 5.93
CA TRP A 74 0.74 -3.20 4.87
C TRP A 74 -0.28 -2.96 3.77
N LEU A 75 -0.82 -4.05 3.25
CA LEU A 75 -1.80 -4.01 2.17
C LEU A 75 -3.06 -3.30 2.63
N ALA A 76 -3.54 -3.58 3.84
CA ALA A 76 -4.71 -2.93 4.38
C ALA A 76 -4.56 -1.42 4.50
N ARG A 77 -3.39 -0.95 4.91
CA ARG A 77 -3.12 0.49 5.02
C ARG A 77 -3.01 1.16 3.65
N CYS A 78 -2.35 0.50 2.69
CA CYS A 78 -2.35 0.93 1.29
C CYS A 78 -3.79 1.02 0.74
N TYR A 79 -4.64 0.03 1.05
CA TYR A 79 -6.05 0.02 0.69
C TYR A 79 -6.82 1.17 1.33
N ALA A 80 -6.65 1.40 2.64
CA ALA A 80 -7.34 2.46 3.37
C ALA A 80 -6.98 3.85 2.82
N LEU A 81 -5.69 4.08 2.52
CA LEU A 81 -5.22 5.31 1.88
C LEU A 81 -5.76 5.44 0.46
N HIS A 82 -5.78 4.35 -0.31
CA HIS A 82 -6.33 4.36 -1.66
C HIS A 82 -7.85 4.59 -1.67
N HIS A 83 -8.57 4.15 -0.63
CA HIS A 83 -10.00 4.43 -0.49
C HIS A 83 -10.26 5.93 -0.24
N LYS A 84 -9.36 6.59 0.49
CA LYS A 84 -9.40 8.04 0.71
C LYS A 84 -8.87 8.85 -0.49
N TYR A 85 -8.14 8.21 -1.40
CA TYR A 85 -7.49 8.87 -2.53
C TYR A 85 -8.43 9.73 -3.39
N PRO A 86 -9.63 9.27 -3.81
CA PRO A 86 -10.53 10.11 -4.62
C PRO A 86 -11.03 11.35 -3.87
N LEU A 87 -11.11 11.30 -2.53
CA LEU A 87 -11.48 12.45 -1.72
C LEU A 87 -10.35 13.49 -1.65
N ILE A 88 -9.09 13.06 -1.78
CA ILE A 88 -7.91 13.91 -1.70
C ILE A 88 -7.57 14.49 -3.09
N CYS A 89 -7.62 13.65 -4.12
CA CYS A 89 -7.09 13.96 -5.46
C CYS A 89 -8.18 14.15 -6.52
N GLY A 90 -9.47 13.93 -6.19
CA GLY A 90 -10.60 14.11 -7.11
C GLY A 90 -10.79 13.00 -8.15
N ASP A 91 -9.84 12.06 -8.27
CA ASP A 91 -9.84 11.00 -9.28
C ASP A 91 -9.68 9.61 -8.68
N HIS A 92 -10.12 8.59 -9.42
CA HIS A 92 -9.82 7.19 -9.13
C HIS A 92 -8.51 6.77 -9.78
N CYS A 93 -7.67 6.01 -9.07
CA CYS A 93 -6.46 5.41 -9.64
C CYS A 93 -6.49 3.86 -9.54
N GLN A 94 -5.67 3.20 -10.35
CA GLN A 94 -5.47 1.73 -10.32
C GLN A 94 -4.20 1.33 -9.55
N CYS A 95 -3.65 2.26 -8.78
CA CYS A 95 -2.38 2.12 -8.09
C CYS A 95 -2.38 0.95 -7.12
N LEU A 96 -3.50 0.74 -6.44
CA LEU A 96 -3.65 -0.35 -5.50
C LEU A 96 -3.54 -1.70 -6.20
N GLU A 97 -4.32 -1.96 -7.25
CA GLU A 97 -4.25 -3.21 -8.02
C GLU A 97 -2.82 -3.52 -8.46
N ARG A 98 -2.10 -2.48 -8.86
CA ARG A 98 -0.71 -2.55 -9.26
C ARG A 98 0.25 -2.92 -8.12
N ILE A 99 0.06 -2.36 -6.92
CA ILE A 99 0.82 -2.76 -5.71
C ILE A 99 0.54 -4.22 -5.33
N LEU A 100 -0.70 -4.69 -5.50
CA LEU A 100 -1.06 -6.07 -5.18
C LEU A 100 -0.42 -7.07 -6.16
N VAL A 101 -0.36 -6.70 -7.44
CA VAL A 101 0.16 -7.55 -8.53
C VAL A 101 1.68 -7.52 -8.59
N ASN A 102 2.31 -6.37 -8.38
CA ASN A 102 3.77 -6.27 -8.37
C ASN A 102 4.31 -6.78 -7.03
N SER A 103 5.35 -7.59 -7.13
CA SER A 103 6.00 -8.30 -6.04
C SER A 103 6.83 -7.39 -5.11
N TYR A 104 6.39 -6.17 -4.82
CA TYR A 104 7.10 -5.24 -3.92
C TYR A 104 7.34 -5.82 -2.52
N LEU A 105 6.63 -6.89 -2.17
CA LEU A 105 6.64 -7.61 -0.90
C LEU A 105 7.54 -8.86 -0.91
N GLN A 106 8.53 -8.97 -1.79
CA GLN A 106 9.34 -10.18 -1.92
C GLN A 106 10.84 -9.93 -1.73
N THR A 107 11.31 -10.31 -0.55
CA THR A 107 12.73 -10.63 -0.33
C THR A 107 13.04 -12.06 -0.73
N SER A 108 14.33 -12.36 -0.83
CA SER A 108 14.85 -13.70 -1.08
C SER A 108 14.57 -14.73 0.02
N ASP A 109 14.23 -14.29 1.24
CA ASP A 109 13.88 -15.18 2.36
C ASP A 109 12.36 -15.33 2.60
N GLY A 110 11.55 -14.61 1.81
CA GLY A 110 10.10 -14.63 1.93
C GLY A 110 9.55 -13.81 3.10
N LEU A 111 10.37 -12.96 3.71
CA LEU A 111 9.95 -11.95 4.67
C LEU A 111 9.65 -10.63 3.95
N PHE A 112 8.87 -9.77 4.58
CA PHE A 112 8.66 -8.42 4.06
C PHE A 112 9.87 -7.55 4.39
N ASP A 113 10.44 -6.89 3.38
CA ASP A 113 11.49 -5.87 3.52
C ASP A 113 10.88 -4.51 3.21
N GLU A 114 10.74 -3.73 4.27
CA GLU A 114 10.11 -2.43 4.26
C GLU A 114 10.88 -1.42 3.39
N GLU A 115 12.20 -1.33 3.58
CA GLU A 115 13.05 -0.37 2.87
C GLU A 115 13.00 -0.63 1.37
N LYS A 116 13.13 -1.90 0.98
CA LYS A 116 13.04 -2.32 -0.42
C LYS A 116 11.63 -2.10 -1.00
N PHE A 117 10.58 -2.38 -0.22
CA PHE A 117 9.21 -2.11 -0.65
C PHE A 117 9.03 -0.63 -1.02
N PHE A 118 9.51 0.29 -0.19
CA PHE A 118 9.43 1.71 -0.48
C PHE A 118 10.31 2.15 -1.64
N GLU A 119 11.52 1.62 -1.72
CA GLU A 119 12.41 1.91 -2.84
C GLU A 119 11.73 1.54 -4.16
N ASP A 120 11.26 0.29 -4.28
CA ASP A 120 10.61 -0.20 -5.48
C ASP A 120 9.29 0.55 -5.78
N LEU A 121 8.52 0.89 -4.74
CA LEU A 121 7.27 1.67 -4.86
C LEU A 121 7.56 3.09 -5.38
N SER A 122 8.57 3.77 -4.84
CA SER A 122 8.94 5.13 -5.23
C SER A 122 9.42 5.21 -6.69
N GLN A 123 10.08 4.14 -7.15
CA GLN A 123 10.61 4.02 -8.51
C GLN A 123 9.56 3.59 -9.54
N ASP A 124 8.41 3.02 -9.14
CA ASP A 124 7.36 2.62 -10.09
C ASP A 124 6.56 3.82 -10.60
N LEU A 125 6.98 4.36 -11.74
CA LEU A 125 6.33 5.48 -12.42
C LEU A 125 4.91 5.19 -12.89
N ARG A 126 4.47 3.93 -12.85
CA ARG A 126 3.12 3.50 -13.22
C ARG A 126 2.15 3.60 -12.04
N ILE A 127 2.65 3.85 -10.84
CA ILE A 127 1.85 4.26 -9.69
C ILE A 127 1.72 5.79 -9.76
N ASP A 128 0.49 6.25 -9.57
CA ASP A 128 0.16 7.66 -9.50
C ASP A 128 1.07 8.39 -8.50
N MET A 129 1.49 9.59 -8.91
CA MET A 129 2.44 10.40 -8.19
C MET A 129 1.91 10.88 -6.84
N ALA A 130 0.65 11.33 -6.80
CA ALA A 130 -0.01 11.76 -5.57
C ALA A 130 -0.24 10.57 -4.64
N PHE A 131 -0.51 9.38 -5.19
CA PHE A 131 -0.63 8.18 -4.35
C PHE A 131 0.71 7.75 -3.74
N ARG A 132 1.81 7.81 -4.52
CA ARG A 132 3.17 7.59 -3.98
C ARG A 132 3.52 8.60 -2.88
N PHE A 133 3.13 9.85 -3.04
CA PHE A 133 3.29 10.91 -2.04
C PHE A 133 2.52 10.60 -0.75
N ILE A 134 1.25 10.20 -0.84
CA ILE A 134 0.43 9.84 0.31
C ILE A 134 1.03 8.65 1.07
N LEU A 135 1.47 7.61 0.36
CA LEU A 135 2.15 6.47 0.97
C LEU A 135 3.44 6.90 1.64
N ALA A 136 4.27 7.70 0.97
CA ALA A 136 5.50 8.22 1.54
C ALA A 136 5.27 8.99 2.85
N LEU A 137 4.23 9.83 2.94
CA LEU A 137 3.90 10.56 4.16
C LEU A 137 3.42 9.64 5.29
N GLU A 138 2.56 8.67 4.99
CA GLU A 138 2.06 7.73 5.99
C GLU A 138 3.20 6.95 6.65
N PHE A 139 4.18 6.56 5.85
CA PHE A 139 5.25 5.67 6.28
C PHE A 139 6.59 6.36 6.56
N ALA A 140 6.68 7.68 6.32
CA ALA A 140 7.82 8.51 6.69
C ALA A 140 8.14 8.46 8.20
N TYR A 141 7.18 8.05 9.03
CA TYR A 141 7.34 7.93 10.48
C TYR A 141 8.11 6.69 10.95
N VAL A 142 8.27 5.66 10.10
CA VAL A 142 8.68 4.31 10.53
C VAL A 142 10.19 4.07 10.48
N GLN A 143 10.99 4.83 9.72
CA GLN A 143 12.46 4.74 9.79
C GLN A 143 13.20 5.95 9.18
N THR A 144 14.18 6.50 9.93
CA THR A 144 15.30 7.38 9.52
C THR A 144 15.16 8.09 8.17
N THR A 145 14.22 9.01 8.14
CA THR A 145 13.64 9.64 6.94
C THR A 145 14.48 10.73 6.29
N VAL A 146 15.76 10.87 6.61
CA VAL A 146 16.55 11.99 6.06
C VAL A 146 16.85 11.76 4.59
N ARG A 147 17.23 10.53 4.20
CA ARG A 147 17.66 10.25 2.82
C ARG A 147 16.50 10.18 1.82
N PHE A 148 15.37 9.60 2.24
CA PHE A 148 14.17 9.50 1.42
C PHE A 148 13.46 10.85 1.29
N MET A 149 13.35 11.63 2.38
CA MET A 149 12.84 12.99 2.27
C MET A 149 13.81 13.91 1.52
N GLU A 150 15.13 13.83 1.67
CA GLU A 150 16.04 14.71 0.91
C GLU A 150 15.98 14.47 -0.61
N GLN A 151 15.93 13.20 -1.04
CA GLN A 151 15.82 12.87 -2.46
C GLN A 151 14.45 13.15 -3.04
N ASN A 152 13.40 13.03 -2.22
CA ASN A 152 12.04 13.28 -2.65
C ASN A 152 11.54 14.68 -2.34
N LEU A 153 12.16 15.50 -1.48
CA LEU A 153 11.68 16.84 -1.07
C LEU A 153 11.54 17.77 -2.26
N LEU A 154 12.54 17.77 -3.16
CA LEU A 154 12.47 18.49 -4.43
C LEU A 154 11.35 17.94 -5.32
N ARG A 155 11.20 16.62 -5.38
CA ARG A 155 10.10 15.98 -6.13
C ARG A 155 8.72 16.22 -5.50
N MET A 156 8.65 16.34 -4.18
CA MET A 156 7.46 16.55 -3.34
C MET A 156 7.00 18.00 -3.45
N ASP A 157 7.94 18.96 -3.53
CA ASP A 157 7.65 20.37 -3.81
C ASP A 157 7.18 20.56 -5.26
N ASP A 158 7.82 19.91 -6.23
CA ASP A 158 7.35 19.89 -7.63
C ASP A 158 5.98 19.20 -7.77
N LEU A 159 5.75 18.12 -7.04
CA LEU A 159 4.48 17.40 -6.89
C LEU A 159 3.37 18.29 -6.34
N TRP A 160 3.67 18.99 -5.24
CA TRP A 160 2.72 19.89 -4.59
C TRP A 160 2.34 21.06 -5.51
N LYS A 161 3.32 21.61 -6.23
CA LYS A 161 3.10 22.63 -7.26
C LYS A 161 2.23 22.13 -8.42
N GLN A 162 2.39 20.88 -8.85
CA GLN A 162 1.55 20.29 -9.90
C GLN A 162 0.11 20.08 -9.43
N ILE A 163 -0.10 19.52 -8.23
CA ILE A 163 -1.44 19.32 -7.65
C ILE A 163 -2.16 20.68 -7.51
N ASP A 164 -1.45 21.70 -7.02
CA ASP A 164 -2.00 23.05 -6.86
C ASP A 164 -2.32 23.71 -8.22
N GLN A 165 -1.49 23.50 -9.25
CA GLN A 165 -1.78 23.98 -10.60
C GLN A 165 -2.99 23.30 -11.24
N ASP A 166 -3.15 21.99 -11.07
CA ASP A 166 -4.28 21.26 -11.66
C ASP A 166 -5.59 21.48 -10.89
N GLY A 167 -5.52 21.64 -9.56
CA GLY A 167 -6.65 22.08 -8.74
C GLY A 167 -7.17 23.46 -9.15
N ARG A 168 -6.28 24.41 -9.48
CA ARG A 168 -6.66 25.74 -9.98
C ARG A 168 -7.30 25.69 -11.38
N LYS A 169 -6.80 24.83 -12.28
CA LYS A 169 -7.41 24.65 -13.62
C LYS A 169 -8.82 24.05 -13.57
N CYS A 170 -9.11 23.20 -12.58
CA CYS A 170 -10.46 22.67 -12.37
C CYS A 170 -11.44 23.76 -11.90
N LEU A 171 -11.02 24.65 -11.02
CA LEU A 171 -11.83 25.78 -10.55
C LEU A 171 -12.13 26.81 -11.65
N GLU A 172 -11.21 27.01 -12.58
CA GLU A 172 -11.42 27.92 -13.72
C GLU A 172 -12.38 27.36 -14.79
N ARG A 173 -12.58 26.04 -14.87
CA ARG A 173 -13.57 25.42 -15.77
C ARG A 173 -15.01 25.54 -15.29
N ASP A 174 -15.22 25.67 -13.98
CA ASP A 174 -16.53 25.88 -13.35
C ASP A 174 -16.83 27.38 -13.11
N GLY A 175 -16.33 28.25 -14.00
CA GLY A 175 -16.68 29.66 -14.02
C GLY A 175 -18.21 29.87 -14.06
N PRO A 176 -18.70 30.98 -13.47
CA PRO A 176 -20.13 31.17 -13.20
C PRO A 176 -20.95 31.09 -14.49
N LYS A 177 -21.82 30.09 -14.58
CA LYS A 177 -22.83 30.02 -15.63
C LYS A 177 -23.73 31.25 -15.49
N GLU A 178 -23.67 32.16 -16.45
CA GLU A 178 -24.58 33.29 -16.54
C GLU A 178 -26.02 32.81 -16.45
N VAL A 179 -26.70 33.20 -15.38
CA VAL A 179 -28.14 33.02 -15.22
C VAL A 179 -28.82 33.95 -16.21
N LYS A 180 -29.23 33.42 -17.36
CA LYS A 180 -30.16 34.14 -18.25
C LYS A 180 -31.52 34.22 -17.56
N SER A 181 -31.87 35.40 -17.05
CA SER A 181 -33.23 35.71 -16.61
C SER A 181 -34.12 35.84 -17.85
N TYR A 182 -35.14 34.99 -17.94
CA TYR A 182 -36.29 35.18 -18.83
C TYR A 182 -37.30 36.13 -18.19
#